data_AF-A0A7S0XAH2-F1
#
_entry.id   AF-A0A7S0XAH2-F1
#
_cell.length_a   1.000
_cell.length_b   1.000
_cell.length_c   1.000
_cell.angle_alpha   90.00
_cell.angle_beta   90.00
_cell.angle_gamma   90.00
#
_symmetry.space_group_name_H-M   'P 1'
#
loop_
_entity.id
_entity.type
_entity.pdbx_description
1 polymer ?
#
loop_
_entity_poly.entity_id
_entity_poly.type
_entity_poly.pdbx_seq_one_letter_code
_entity_poly.pdbx_strand_id
1 'polypeptide(L)'
;AAVAVADAENCVCGYTYSCYPADEMMLLTCHGCKQISHGHCVGYTRTDVKRYHGGVAKAVGASTRASASAERAAEAAASTAAAAAAAEAAKHTALVPVVAADAAVAAQGVATAAAAAVAVAAAKAVAAVAAVAAAKMTPQYVCGACVAKRAGAAVSGPCGATLVVCPSPILPQWRAEIARHAIPGAIRVVVYEGQPRGAGGPRANARSRAAAGGGDAGVVSAADLAAADVVLTTYDVLRNDLHHNPGPGEGSADAGASGTG
;
A
#
# COMPACT_ATOMS: atom_id res chain seq x y z
N ALA A 1 -1.51 9.77 -16.16
CA ALA A 1 -2.57 10.80 -16.23
C ALA A 1 -2.67 11.48 -14.88
N ALA A 2 -2.22 12.72 -14.79
CA ALA A 2 -2.36 13.54 -13.59
C ALA A 2 -3.84 13.80 -13.37
N VAL A 3 -4.43 13.16 -12.35
CA VAL A 3 -5.75 13.56 -11.86
C VAL A 3 -5.56 14.95 -11.29
N ALA A 4 -6.19 15.94 -11.92
CA ALA A 4 -6.15 17.32 -11.50
C ALA A 4 -6.55 17.40 -10.02
N VAL A 5 -5.77 18.15 -9.25
CA VAL A 5 -5.90 18.36 -7.81
C VAL A 5 -7.25 19.01 -7.43
N ALA A 6 -8.05 19.45 -8.41
CA ALA A 6 -9.32 20.14 -8.21
C ALA A 6 -10.52 19.21 -7.88
N ASP A 7 -10.46 17.91 -8.21
CA ASP A 7 -11.53 16.95 -7.81
C ASP A 7 -11.22 16.26 -6.47
N ALA A 8 -10.13 16.64 -5.81
CA ALA A 8 -9.69 16.05 -4.55
C ALA A 8 -10.50 16.52 -3.33
N GLU A 9 -11.44 17.46 -3.53
CA GLU A 9 -11.95 18.35 -2.48
C GLU A 9 -13.07 17.77 -1.59
N ASN A 10 -13.62 16.60 -1.92
CA ASN A 10 -14.75 16.05 -1.16
C ASN A 10 -14.55 14.58 -0.78
N CYS A 11 -14.44 14.33 0.52
CA CYS A 11 -14.60 12.99 1.06
C CYS A 11 -16.04 12.52 0.84
N VAL A 12 -16.25 11.21 0.66
CA VAL A 12 -17.59 10.57 0.58
C VAL A 12 -18.49 10.91 1.79
N CYS A 13 -17.92 11.37 2.92
CA CYS A 13 -18.70 11.84 4.06
C CYS A 13 -19.43 13.17 3.81
N GLY A 14 -19.21 13.84 2.67
CA GLY A 14 -19.89 15.09 2.28
C GLY A 14 -19.36 16.33 3.00
N TYR A 15 -18.33 16.18 3.83
CA TYR A 15 -17.67 17.31 4.48
C TYR A 15 -16.34 17.64 3.80
N THR A 16 -16.11 18.93 3.60
CA THR A 16 -14.88 19.49 3.03
C THR A 16 -13.69 19.40 3.99
N TYR A 17 -12.50 19.77 3.51
CA TYR A 17 -11.19 19.78 4.18
C TYR A 17 -11.11 20.45 5.57
N SER A 18 -12.19 21.05 6.08
CA SER A 18 -12.24 21.69 7.40
C SER A 18 -12.52 20.74 8.57
N CYS A 19 -12.87 19.47 8.31
CA CYS A 19 -13.30 18.54 9.37
C CYS A 19 -12.18 18.03 10.28
N TYR A 20 -10.93 18.12 9.87
CA TYR A 20 -9.79 17.70 10.68
C TYR A 20 -8.65 18.70 10.53
N PRO A 21 -7.92 18.99 11.62
CA PRO A 21 -6.70 19.78 11.52
C PRO A 21 -5.69 19.05 10.62
N ALA A 22 -4.82 19.81 9.93
CA ALA A 22 -3.97 19.30 8.86
C ALA A 22 -3.03 18.16 9.30
N ASP A 23 -2.64 18.15 10.58
CA ASP A 23 -1.81 17.13 11.21
C ASP A 23 -2.56 15.81 11.51
N GLU A 24 -3.89 15.83 11.47
CA GLU A 24 -4.77 14.66 11.63
C GLU A 24 -5.45 14.23 10.33
N MET A 25 -5.14 14.92 9.22
CA MET A 25 -5.70 14.62 7.92
C MET A 25 -4.88 13.55 7.21
N MET A 26 -5.52 12.41 6.93
CA MET A 26 -4.99 11.36 6.06
C MET A 26 -6.00 11.11 4.95
N LEU A 27 -5.57 11.23 3.69
CA LEU A 27 -6.43 11.05 2.53
C LEU A 27 -6.12 9.71 1.87
N LEU A 28 -7.16 8.97 1.52
CA LEU A 28 -7.07 7.65 0.90
C LEU A 28 -7.80 7.69 -0.43
N THR A 29 -7.15 7.21 -1.47
CA THR A 29 -7.75 7.12 -2.80
C THR A 29 -8.23 5.70 -3.02
N CYS A 30 -9.52 5.53 -3.31
CA CYS A 30 -10.09 4.23 -3.58
C CYS A 30 -9.47 3.62 -4.85
N HIS A 31 -8.97 2.40 -4.78
CA HIS A 31 -8.38 1.74 -5.96
C HIS A 31 -9.44 1.47 -7.06
N GLY A 32 -10.69 1.22 -6.68
CA GLY A 32 -11.79 0.93 -7.61
C GLY A 32 -12.34 2.18 -8.31
N CYS A 33 -12.88 3.14 -7.56
CA CYS A 33 -13.56 4.31 -8.12
C CYS A 33 -12.73 5.60 -8.10
N LYS A 34 -11.49 5.57 -7.59
CA LYS A 34 -10.58 6.73 -7.44
C LYS A 34 -11.09 7.88 -6.56
N GLN A 35 -12.26 7.71 -5.95
CA GLN A 35 -12.80 8.66 -4.97
C GLN A 35 -11.91 8.74 -3.72
N ILE A 36 -11.86 9.93 -3.12
CA ILE A 36 -11.05 10.20 -1.93
C ILE A 36 -11.89 9.99 -0.67
N SER A 37 -11.26 9.51 0.40
CA SER A 37 -11.87 9.39 1.71
C SER A 37 -10.88 9.76 2.80
N HIS A 38 -11.35 10.44 3.85
CA HIS A 38 -10.56 10.64 5.06
C HIS A 38 -10.30 9.28 5.72
N GLY A 39 -9.08 9.08 6.23
CA GLY A 39 -8.72 7.90 7.02
C GLY A 39 -9.71 7.66 8.16
N HIS A 40 -10.09 8.72 8.87
CA HIS A 40 -11.04 8.61 9.98
C HIS A 40 -12.42 8.11 9.54
N CYS A 41 -12.94 8.61 8.42
CA CYS A 41 -14.24 8.20 7.86
C CYS A 41 -14.27 6.71 7.48
N VAL A 42 -13.12 6.07 7.34
CA VAL A 42 -12.99 4.67 6.91
C VAL A 42 -12.32 3.78 7.94
N GLY A 43 -12.25 4.25 9.20
CA GLY A 43 -11.84 3.45 10.35
C GLY A 43 -10.35 3.47 10.69
N TYR A 44 -9.56 4.36 10.09
CA TYR A 44 -8.22 4.67 10.61
C TYR A 44 -8.34 5.44 11.93
N THR A 45 -7.57 5.03 12.92
CA THR A 45 -7.51 5.70 14.22
C THR A 45 -6.57 6.90 14.17
N ARG A 46 -6.68 7.81 15.14
CA ARG A 46 -5.71 8.92 15.31
C ARG A 46 -4.28 8.38 15.46
N THR A 47 -4.10 7.21 16.08
CA THR A 47 -2.79 6.55 16.20
C THR A 47 -2.24 6.11 14.84
N ASP A 48 -3.09 5.58 13.96
CA ASP A 48 -2.69 5.17 12.61
C ASP A 48 -2.26 6.39 11.79
N VAL A 49 -3.03 7.48 11.88
CA VAL A 49 -2.73 8.75 11.20
C VAL A 49 -1.41 9.35 11.71
N LYS A 50 -1.20 9.39 13.03
CA LYS A 50 0.06 9.84 13.63
C LYS A 50 1.25 8.99 13.18
N ARG A 51 1.07 7.66 13.11
CA ARG A 51 2.11 6.75 12.61
C ARG A 51 2.43 7.03 11.14
N TYR A 52 1.42 7.26 10.30
CA TYR A 52 1.61 7.63 8.90
C TYR A 52 2.43 8.93 8.76
N HIS A 53 1.98 10.01 9.40
CA HIS A 53 2.69 11.30 9.36
C HIS A 53 4.09 11.23 9.97
N GLY A 54 4.26 10.51 11.08
CA GLY A 54 5.58 10.28 11.69
C GLY A 54 6.52 9.49 10.76
N GLY A 55 6.00 8.51 10.03
CA GLY A 55 6.75 7.78 9.02
C GLY A 55 7.21 8.67 7.86
N VAL A 56 6.29 9.48 7.33
CA VAL A 56 6.59 10.47 6.27
C VAL A 56 7.61 11.49 6.75
N ALA A 57 7.43 12.09 7.93
CA ALA A 57 8.36 13.08 8.48
C ALA A 57 9.76 12.50 8.71
N LYS A 58 9.86 11.26 9.21
CA LYS A 58 11.13 10.56 9.38
C LYS A 58 11.83 10.31 8.05
N ALA A 59 11.09 9.88 7.03
CA ALA A 59 11.63 9.65 5.70
C ALA A 59 12.11 10.97 5.05
N VAL A 60 11.33 12.05 5.16
CA VAL A 60 11.70 13.38 4.67
C VAL A 60 12.98 13.86 5.35
N GLY A 61 13.06 13.79 6.68
CA GLY A 61 14.26 14.18 7.41
C GLY A 61 15.49 13.33 7.04
N ALA A 62 15.32 12.03 6.75
CA ALA A 62 16.39 11.18 6.26
C ALA A 62 16.86 11.59 4.84
N SER A 63 15.91 11.92 3.96
CA SER A 63 16.20 12.44 2.61
C SER A 63 16.97 13.75 2.67
N THR A 64 16.54 14.72 3.47
CA THR A 64 17.23 16.02 3.62
C THR A 64 18.67 15.83 4.09
N ARG A 65 18.90 14.97 5.10
CA ARG A 65 20.26 14.68 5.57
C ARG A 65 21.10 13.98 4.51
N ALA A 66 20.53 13.04 3.76
CA ALA A 66 21.25 12.33 2.70
C ALA A 66 21.65 13.26 1.55
N SER A 67 20.76 14.17 1.12
CA SER A 67 21.08 15.20 0.13
C SER A 67 22.19 16.13 0.61
N ALA A 68 22.09 16.65 1.84
CA ALA A 68 23.14 17.51 2.42
C ALA A 68 24.49 16.77 2.62
N SER A 69 24.47 15.46 2.81
CA SER A 69 25.70 14.64 2.82
C SER A 69 26.28 14.45 1.43
N ALA A 70 25.45 14.33 0.39
CA ALA A 70 25.90 14.24 -1.00
C ALA A 70 26.52 15.54 -1.48
N GLU A 71 25.92 16.69 -1.15
CA GLU A 71 26.48 18.02 -1.45
C GLU A 71 27.85 18.22 -0.81
N ARG A 72 27.98 17.94 0.50
CA ARG A 72 29.26 18.01 1.21
C ARG A 72 30.31 17.06 0.65
N ALA A 73 29.91 15.85 0.23
CA ALA A 73 30.83 14.92 -0.41
C ALA A 73 31.31 15.46 -1.77
N ALA A 74 30.43 16.09 -2.55
CA ALA A 74 30.77 16.69 -3.83
C ALA A 74 31.73 17.88 -3.67
N GLU A 75 31.50 18.77 -2.70
CA GLU A 75 32.41 19.88 -2.39
C GLU A 75 33.80 19.39 -1.94
N ALA A 76 33.84 18.36 -1.08
CA ALA A 76 35.10 17.75 -0.64
C ALA A 76 35.83 17.05 -1.81
N ALA A 77 35.10 16.38 -2.70
CA ALA A 77 35.67 15.77 -3.90
C ALA A 77 36.22 16.81 -4.88
N ALA A 78 35.52 17.94 -5.07
CA ALA A 78 36.03 19.05 -5.88
C ALA A 78 37.32 19.63 -5.29
N SER A 79 37.38 19.81 -3.97
CA SER A 79 38.56 20.31 -3.26
C SER A 79 39.75 19.36 -3.38
N THR A 80 39.52 18.05 -3.24
CA THR A 80 40.57 17.02 -3.37
C THR A 80 41.03 16.84 -4.83
N ALA A 81 40.13 16.96 -5.80
CA ALA A 81 40.48 16.96 -7.22
C ALA A 81 41.35 18.17 -7.59
N ALA A 82 41.03 19.36 -7.08
CA ALA A 82 41.86 20.55 -7.26
C ALA A 82 43.26 20.38 -6.65
N ALA A 83 43.36 19.80 -5.46
CA ALA A 83 44.64 19.49 -4.82
C ALA A 83 45.47 18.47 -5.62
N ALA A 84 44.82 17.43 -6.18
CA ALA A 84 45.48 16.45 -7.04
C ALA A 84 46.00 17.09 -8.34
N ALA A 85 45.22 17.96 -8.98
CA ALA A 85 45.65 18.69 -10.18
C ALA A 85 46.85 19.63 -9.89
N ALA A 86 46.85 20.29 -8.73
CA ALA A 86 47.99 21.11 -8.30
C ALA A 86 49.25 20.28 -8.04
N ALA A 87 49.11 19.11 -7.40
CA ALA A 87 50.22 18.19 -7.17
C ALA A 87 50.80 17.63 -8.48
N GLU A 88 49.93 17.33 -9.46
CA GLU A 88 50.35 16.90 -10.80
C GLU A 88 51.16 17.99 -11.52
N ALA A 89 50.67 19.23 -11.49
CA ALA A 89 51.37 20.36 -12.11
C ALA A 89 52.76 20.61 -11.48
N ALA A 90 52.91 20.37 -10.17
CA ALA A 90 54.17 20.53 -9.45
C ALA A 90 55.26 19.52 -9.86
N LYS A 91 54.92 18.39 -10.49
CA LYS A 91 55.93 17.40 -10.95
C LYS A 91 56.94 17.99 -11.93
N HIS A 92 56.51 18.93 -12.77
CA HIS A 92 57.33 19.48 -13.84
C HIS A 92 58.22 20.65 -13.40
N THR A 93 58.02 21.16 -12.18
CA THR A 93 58.74 22.33 -11.65
C THR A 93 59.53 22.02 -10.37
N ALA A 94 59.41 20.81 -9.82
CA ALA A 94 60.07 20.42 -8.58
C ALA A 94 61.59 20.17 -8.74
N LEU A 95 62.35 20.63 -7.74
CA LEU A 95 63.79 20.38 -7.62
C LEU A 95 64.13 18.90 -7.39
N VAL A 96 63.20 18.13 -6.81
CA VAL A 96 63.34 16.69 -6.55
C VAL A 96 62.15 15.96 -7.20
N PRO A 97 62.27 15.53 -8.47
CA PRO A 97 61.12 15.07 -9.26
C PRO A 97 60.50 13.77 -8.75
N VAL A 98 61.28 12.89 -8.10
CA VAL A 98 60.78 11.62 -7.54
C VAL A 98 59.82 11.86 -6.37
N VAL A 99 60.17 12.78 -5.45
CA VAL A 99 59.31 13.12 -4.29
C VAL A 99 58.01 13.80 -4.74
N ALA A 100 58.08 14.64 -5.78
CA ALA A 100 56.90 15.25 -6.38
C ALA A 100 56.00 14.24 -7.10
N ALA A 101 56.59 13.22 -7.76
CA ALA A 101 55.84 12.14 -8.38
C ALA A 101 55.07 11.31 -7.34
N ASP A 102 55.71 10.91 -6.24
CA ASP A 102 55.07 10.15 -5.16
C ASP A 102 53.92 10.93 -4.49
N ALA A 103 54.12 12.22 -4.24
CA ALA A 103 53.10 13.10 -3.66
C ALA A 103 51.85 13.23 -4.57
N ALA A 104 52.05 13.32 -5.87
CA ALA A 104 50.94 13.39 -6.82
C ALA A 104 50.19 12.07 -6.97
N VAL A 105 50.89 10.92 -6.96
CA VAL A 105 50.23 9.60 -6.94
C VAL A 105 49.38 9.45 -5.68
N ALA A 106 49.88 9.86 -4.52
CA ALA A 106 49.13 9.87 -3.27
C ALA A 106 47.89 10.79 -3.36
N ALA A 107 48.04 12.01 -3.90
CA ALA A 107 46.93 12.95 -4.07
C ALA A 107 45.85 12.41 -5.03
N GLN A 108 46.25 11.71 -6.10
CA GLN A 108 45.35 11.07 -7.04
C GLN A 108 44.59 9.88 -6.40
N GLY A 109 45.24 9.13 -5.52
CA GLY A 109 44.59 8.11 -4.67
C GLY A 109 43.52 8.70 -3.75
N VAL A 110 43.78 9.86 -3.15
CA VAL A 110 42.79 10.57 -2.31
C VAL A 110 41.62 11.09 -3.14
N ALA A 111 41.87 11.65 -4.33
CA ALA A 111 40.83 12.14 -5.23
C ALA A 111 39.91 11.03 -5.75
N THR A 112 40.47 9.85 -6.07
CA THR A 112 39.66 8.68 -6.48
C THR A 112 38.82 8.13 -5.34
N ALA A 113 39.35 8.07 -4.12
CA ALA A 113 38.57 7.71 -2.93
C ALA A 113 37.45 8.71 -2.64
N ALA A 114 37.71 10.01 -2.81
CA ALA A 114 36.69 11.05 -2.66
C ALA A 114 35.58 10.93 -3.72
N ALA A 115 35.93 10.65 -4.99
CA ALA A 115 34.96 10.40 -6.06
C ALA A 115 34.07 9.16 -5.76
N ALA A 116 34.67 8.08 -5.23
CA ALA A 116 33.91 6.92 -4.79
C ALA A 116 32.94 7.26 -3.63
N ALA A 117 33.37 8.10 -2.68
CA ALA A 117 32.50 8.56 -1.59
C ALA A 117 31.32 9.40 -2.10
N VAL A 118 31.52 10.24 -3.14
CA VAL A 118 30.42 10.97 -3.81
C VAL A 118 29.41 9.99 -4.40
N ALA A 119 29.85 8.94 -5.10
CA ALA A 119 28.95 7.96 -5.70
C ALA A 119 28.10 7.24 -4.63
N VAL A 120 28.71 6.86 -3.50
CA VAL A 120 28.00 6.25 -2.38
C VAL A 120 27.00 7.21 -1.74
N ALA A 121 27.38 8.48 -1.54
CA ALA A 121 26.51 9.49 -0.96
C ALA A 121 25.32 9.82 -1.89
N ALA A 122 25.56 9.92 -3.20
CA ALA A 122 24.52 10.11 -4.21
C ALA A 122 23.54 8.93 -4.24
N ALA A 123 24.04 7.68 -4.24
CA ALA A 123 23.19 6.49 -4.18
C ALA A 123 22.31 6.48 -2.91
N LYS A 124 22.87 6.88 -1.76
CA LYS A 124 22.11 7.01 -0.51
C LYS A 124 21.04 8.10 -0.57
N ALA A 125 21.32 9.23 -1.23
CA ALA A 125 20.33 10.29 -1.43
C ALA A 125 19.17 9.80 -2.32
N VAL A 126 19.46 9.12 -3.43
CA VAL A 126 18.44 8.52 -4.30
C VAL A 126 17.58 7.51 -3.54
N ALA A 127 18.20 6.61 -2.77
CA ALA A 127 17.48 5.64 -1.96
C ALA A 127 16.59 6.31 -0.89
N ALA A 128 17.04 7.42 -0.30
CA ALA A 128 16.27 8.16 0.68
C ALA A 128 15.06 8.88 0.06
N VAL A 129 15.19 9.43 -1.17
CA VAL A 129 14.06 9.99 -1.92
C VAL A 129 13.03 8.90 -2.26
N ALA A 130 13.48 7.72 -2.69
CA ALA A 130 12.58 6.58 -2.91
C ALA A 130 11.85 6.16 -1.63
N ALA A 131 12.52 6.21 -0.47
CA ALA A 131 11.90 5.95 0.82
C ALA A 131 10.83 6.99 1.19
N VAL A 132 10.99 8.26 0.80
CA VAL A 132 9.94 9.28 0.96
C VAL A 132 8.71 8.95 0.11
N ALA A 133 8.91 8.55 -1.14
CA ALA A 133 7.81 8.14 -2.01
C ALA A 133 7.07 6.91 -1.43
N ALA A 134 7.80 5.92 -0.95
CA ALA A 134 7.23 4.75 -0.30
C ALA A 134 6.47 5.11 1.01
N ALA A 135 7.01 6.02 1.82
CA ALA A 135 6.36 6.46 3.06
C ALA A 135 5.08 7.29 2.80
N LYS A 136 5.03 8.05 1.69
CA LYS A 136 3.85 8.79 1.23
C LYS A 136 2.83 7.91 0.51
N MET A 137 3.19 6.67 0.17
CA MET A 137 2.27 5.75 -0.48
C MET A 137 1.16 5.41 0.51
N THR A 138 -0.05 5.87 0.19
CA THR A 138 -1.21 5.57 1.02
C THR A 138 -1.49 4.07 0.97
N PRO A 139 -1.93 3.48 2.09
CA PRO A 139 -2.28 2.06 2.12
C PRO A 139 -3.36 1.78 1.08
N GLN A 140 -3.30 0.59 0.48
CA GLN A 140 -4.31 0.16 -0.48
C GLN A 140 -5.69 0.23 0.17
N TYR A 141 -6.60 0.97 -0.47
CA TYR A 141 -7.90 1.31 0.06
C TYR A 141 -8.96 1.06 -1.00
N VAL A 142 -10.07 0.43 -0.61
CA VAL A 142 -11.27 0.25 -1.44
C VAL A 142 -12.47 0.75 -0.65
N CYS A 143 -13.25 1.68 -1.21
CA CYS A 143 -14.40 2.26 -0.53
C CYS A 143 -15.54 1.26 -0.34
N GLY A 144 -16.41 1.50 0.66
CA GLY A 144 -17.52 0.59 0.99
C GLY A 144 -18.45 0.34 -0.21
N ALA A 145 -18.70 1.35 -1.05
CA ALA A 145 -19.49 1.18 -2.26
C ALA A 145 -18.82 0.25 -3.29
N CYS A 146 -17.49 0.35 -3.47
CA CYS A 146 -16.75 -0.58 -4.32
C CYS A 146 -16.69 -1.99 -3.73
N VAL A 147 -16.55 -2.11 -2.40
CA VAL A 147 -16.66 -3.40 -1.69
C VAL A 147 -18.03 -4.02 -1.96
N ALA A 148 -19.11 -3.28 -1.73
CA ALA A 148 -20.49 -3.73 -1.93
C ALA A 148 -20.75 -4.12 -3.39
N LYS A 149 -20.33 -3.27 -4.35
CA LYS A 149 -20.46 -3.55 -5.78
C LYS A 149 -19.75 -4.84 -6.19
N ARG A 150 -18.54 -5.08 -5.67
CA ARG A 150 -17.77 -6.29 -5.97
C ARG A 150 -18.36 -7.52 -5.27
N ALA A 151 -18.83 -7.37 -4.03
CA ALA A 151 -19.45 -8.44 -3.24
C ALA A 151 -20.78 -8.89 -3.85
N GLY A 152 -21.63 -7.93 -4.23
CA GLY A 152 -22.96 -8.15 -4.80
C GLY A 152 -22.98 -8.38 -6.30
N ALA A 153 -21.81 -8.49 -6.95
CA ALA A 153 -21.75 -8.85 -8.36
C ALA A 153 -22.31 -10.27 -8.53
N ALA A 154 -23.47 -10.37 -9.21
CA ALA A 154 -24.12 -11.64 -9.46
C ALA A 154 -23.24 -12.54 -10.34
N VAL A 155 -23.17 -13.81 -9.98
CA VAL A 155 -22.54 -14.85 -10.79
C VAL A 155 -23.65 -15.65 -11.46
N SER A 156 -23.57 -15.80 -12.77
CA SER A 156 -24.48 -16.64 -13.53
C SER A 156 -23.85 -18.01 -13.79
N GLY A 157 -24.67 -19.06 -13.77
CA GLY A 157 -24.25 -20.44 -14.02
C GLY A 157 -24.33 -21.35 -12.78
N PRO A 158 -24.15 -22.67 -12.97
CA PRO A 158 -24.15 -23.62 -11.87
C PRO A 158 -22.94 -23.37 -10.96
N CYS A 159 -23.19 -23.24 -9.66
CA CYS A 159 -22.15 -23.17 -8.64
C CYS A 159 -21.71 -24.60 -8.27
N GLY A 160 -20.42 -24.91 -8.45
CA GLY A 160 -19.83 -26.20 -8.04
C GLY A 160 -19.40 -26.23 -6.56
N ALA A 161 -19.46 -25.10 -5.86
CA ALA A 161 -18.99 -24.99 -4.49
C ALA A 161 -19.97 -25.63 -3.50
N THR A 162 -19.43 -26.43 -2.57
CA THR A 162 -20.17 -26.96 -1.43
C THR A 162 -20.00 -26.04 -0.21
N LEU A 163 -21.09 -25.45 0.26
CA LEU A 163 -21.09 -24.62 1.48
C LEU A 163 -21.25 -25.50 2.74
N VAL A 164 -20.30 -25.40 3.66
CA VAL A 164 -20.32 -26.06 4.98
C VAL A 164 -20.44 -24.99 6.07
N VAL A 165 -21.51 -25.07 6.86
CA VAL A 165 -21.76 -24.17 7.98
C VAL A 165 -21.59 -24.92 9.29
N CYS A 166 -20.69 -24.43 10.15
CA CYS A 166 -20.38 -25.11 11.41
C CYS A 166 -20.22 -24.13 12.58
N PRO A 167 -20.33 -24.58 13.84
CA PRO A 167 -19.92 -23.78 14.99
C PRO A 167 -18.44 -23.38 14.90
N SER A 168 -18.11 -22.16 15.32
CA SER A 168 -16.74 -21.62 15.27
C SER A 168 -15.66 -22.56 15.85
N PRO A 169 -15.89 -23.25 16.99
CA PRO A 169 -14.86 -24.13 17.58
C PRO A 169 -14.45 -25.32 16.72
N ILE A 170 -15.33 -25.84 15.85
CA ILE A 170 -15.04 -27.03 15.04
C ILE A 170 -14.59 -26.70 13.61
N LEU A 171 -14.60 -25.43 13.21
CA LEU A 171 -14.13 -25.01 11.89
C LEU A 171 -12.66 -25.41 11.63
N PRO A 172 -11.71 -25.26 12.57
CA PRO A 172 -10.33 -25.73 12.37
C PRO A 172 -10.25 -27.24 12.18
N GLN A 173 -11.10 -28.00 12.87
CA GLN A 173 -11.18 -29.45 12.73
C GLN A 173 -11.67 -29.84 11.33
N TRP A 174 -12.74 -29.21 10.82
CA TRP A 174 -13.20 -29.42 9.44
C TRP A 174 -12.08 -29.21 8.42
N ARG A 175 -11.33 -28.11 8.56
CA ARG A 175 -10.20 -27.82 7.69
C ARG A 175 -9.11 -28.90 7.77
N ALA A 176 -8.81 -29.39 8.97
CA ALA A 176 -7.81 -30.43 9.19
C ALA A 176 -8.24 -31.78 8.61
N GLU A 177 -9.50 -32.18 8.78
CA GLU A 177 -10.02 -33.44 8.24
C GLU A 177 -10.08 -33.42 6.71
N ILE A 178 -10.52 -32.30 6.11
CA ILE A 178 -10.50 -32.16 4.64
C ILE A 178 -9.06 -32.23 4.11
N ALA A 179 -8.12 -31.54 4.75
CA ALA A 179 -6.71 -31.59 4.33
C ALA A 179 -6.07 -32.99 4.51
N ARG A 180 -6.55 -33.78 5.48
CA ARG A 180 -6.09 -35.15 5.71
C ARG A 180 -6.63 -36.12 4.67
N HIS A 181 -7.88 -35.95 4.25
CA HIS A 181 -8.58 -36.92 3.42
C HIS A 181 -8.64 -36.57 1.92
N ALA A 182 -8.40 -35.30 1.57
CA ALA A 182 -8.28 -34.88 0.18
C ALA A 182 -6.84 -34.95 -0.31
N ILE A 183 -6.67 -35.29 -1.59
CA ILE A 183 -5.38 -35.17 -2.26
C ILE A 183 -5.00 -33.67 -2.28
N PRO A 184 -3.81 -33.28 -1.79
CA PRO A 184 -3.38 -31.89 -1.82
C PRO A 184 -3.48 -31.31 -3.24
N GLY A 185 -4.21 -30.19 -3.38
CA GLY A 185 -4.42 -29.51 -4.66
C GLY A 185 -5.56 -30.08 -5.53
N ALA A 186 -6.19 -31.20 -5.15
CA ALA A 186 -7.34 -31.74 -5.88
C ALA A 186 -8.64 -30.97 -5.61
N ILE A 187 -8.74 -30.31 -4.45
CA ILE A 187 -9.87 -29.45 -4.09
C ILE A 187 -9.38 -28.13 -3.51
N ARG A 188 -10.09 -27.06 -3.84
CA ARG A 188 -9.91 -25.71 -3.33
C ARG A 188 -10.88 -25.47 -2.18
N VAL A 189 -10.35 -25.42 -0.97
CA VAL A 189 -11.11 -25.11 0.26
C VAL A 189 -10.87 -23.65 0.63
N VAL A 190 -11.96 -22.89 0.80
CA VAL A 190 -11.93 -21.48 1.23
C VAL A 190 -12.65 -21.34 2.56
N VAL A 191 -12.06 -20.57 3.49
CA VAL A 191 -12.75 -20.18 4.74
C VAL A 191 -13.34 -18.79 4.53
N TYR A 192 -14.65 -18.68 4.66
CA TYR A 192 -15.38 -17.42 4.57
C TYR A 192 -15.68 -16.87 5.96
N GLU A 193 -15.02 -15.75 6.29
CA GLU A 193 -15.11 -15.08 7.61
C GLU A 193 -16.08 -13.89 7.62
N GLY A 194 -16.85 -13.70 6.55
CA GLY A 194 -17.81 -12.62 6.38
C GLY A 194 -17.28 -11.46 5.57
N GLN A 195 -18.21 -10.65 5.05
CA GLN A 195 -17.84 -9.50 4.23
C GLN A 195 -17.30 -8.36 5.12
N PRO A 196 -16.21 -7.67 4.74
CA PRO A 196 -15.76 -6.51 5.48
C PRO A 196 -16.88 -5.46 5.52
N ARG A 197 -17.30 -5.09 6.74
CA ARG A 197 -18.44 -4.19 7.03
C ARG A 197 -18.19 -2.72 6.72
N GLY A 198 -17.09 -2.40 6.04
CA GLY A 198 -16.67 -1.03 5.78
C GLY A 198 -15.62 -0.98 4.68
N ALA A 199 -15.27 0.24 4.30
CA ALA A 199 -14.16 0.46 3.39
C ALA A 199 -12.84 -0.10 3.95
N GLY A 200 -11.88 -0.45 3.08
CA GLY A 200 -10.64 -1.19 3.37
C GLY A 200 -9.61 -0.52 4.29
N GLY A 201 -10.02 0.14 5.38
CA GLY A 201 -9.14 0.63 6.43
C GLY A 201 -8.64 -0.47 7.36
N PRO A 202 -7.75 -0.20 8.33
CA PRO A 202 -6.97 -1.20 9.07
C PRO A 202 -7.83 -2.24 9.81
N ARG A 203 -9.08 -1.88 10.12
CA ARG A 203 -10.09 -2.76 10.74
C ARG A 203 -10.79 -3.71 9.78
N ALA A 204 -10.84 -3.42 8.48
CA ALA A 204 -11.21 -4.38 7.43
C ALA A 204 -10.09 -5.43 7.27
N ASN A 205 -8.83 -4.99 7.37
CA ASN A 205 -7.62 -5.77 7.14
C ASN A 205 -7.29 -6.74 8.28
N ALA A 206 -7.82 -6.49 9.48
CA ALA A 206 -7.59 -7.34 10.65
C ALA A 206 -8.36 -8.66 10.57
N ARG A 207 -9.52 -8.66 9.89
CA ARG A 207 -10.31 -9.88 9.63
C ARG A 207 -9.93 -10.53 8.30
N SER A 208 -9.51 -9.77 7.29
CA SER A 208 -9.19 -10.34 5.97
C SER A 208 -7.80 -10.99 5.86
N ARG A 209 -6.88 -10.78 6.81
CA ARG A 209 -5.54 -11.40 6.77
C ARG A 209 -5.53 -12.90 7.11
N ALA A 210 -6.63 -13.44 7.63
CA ALA A 210 -6.79 -14.86 7.90
C ALA A 210 -7.51 -15.63 6.78
N ALA A 211 -8.20 -14.91 5.87
CA ALA A 211 -8.93 -15.51 4.76
C ALA A 211 -7.99 -15.83 3.58
N ALA A 212 -7.49 -17.06 3.56
CA ALA A 212 -6.87 -17.66 2.38
C ALA A 212 -7.90 -17.73 1.23
N GLY A 213 -8.01 -16.67 0.44
CA GLY A 213 -8.93 -16.62 -0.70
C GLY A 213 -9.41 -15.22 -1.12
N GLY A 214 -9.24 -14.18 -0.31
CA GLY A 214 -9.59 -12.80 -0.70
C GLY A 214 -8.47 -12.14 -1.50
N GLY A 215 -8.76 -11.67 -2.72
CA GLY A 215 -7.81 -10.86 -3.51
C GLY A 215 -7.44 -9.53 -2.84
N ASP A 216 -6.67 -8.68 -3.53
CA ASP A 216 -5.89 -7.51 -3.04
C ASP A 216 -6.54 -6.50 -2.08
N ALA A 217 -7.84 -6.59 -1.80
CA ALA A 217 -8.57 -5.71 -0.87
C ALA A 217 -9.29 -6.43 0.28
N GLY A 218 -9.11 -7.75 0.45
CA GLY A 218 -9.83 -8.52 1.46
C GLY A 218 -11.34 -8.62 1.23
N VAL A 219 -11.80 -8.25 0.03
CA VAL A 219 -13.18 -8.36 -0.43
C VAL A 219 -13.36 -9.73 -1.07
N VAL A 220 -14.29 -10.52 -0.55
CA VAL A 220 -14.68 -11.79 -1.15
C VAL A 220 -15.90 -11.52 -2.04
N SER A 221 -15.83 -11.88 -3.32
CA SER A 221 -16.97 -11.81 -4.24
C SER A 221 -17.68 -13.15 -4.35
N ALA A 222 -18.93 -13.14 -4.82
CA ALA A 222 -19.64 -14.37 -5.16
C ALA A 222 -18.87 -15.23 -6.17
N ALA A 223 -18.12 -14.61 -7.10
CA ALA A 223 -17.26 -15.33 -8.05
C ALA A 223 -16.09 -16.03 -7.36
N ASP A 224 -15.49 -15.40 -6.35
CA ASP A 224 -14.39 -15.98 -5.58
C ASP A 224 -14.86 -17.23 -4.80
N LEU A 225 -16.07 -17.18 -4.25
CA LEU A 225 -16.69 -18.32 -3.56
C LEU A 225 -17.13 -19.42 -4.53
N ALA A 226 -17.73 -19.06 -5.68
CA ALA A 226 -18.18 -20.01 -6.68
C ALA A 226 -17.02 -20.75 -7.37
N ALA A 227 -15.83 -20.17 -7.39
CA ALA A 227 -14.61 -20.79 -7.90
C ALA A 227 -13.92 -21.74 -6.90
N ALA A 228 -14.48 -21.96 -5.71
CA ALA A 228 -14.01 -22.95 -4.75
C ALA A 228 -14.81 -24.26 -4.87
N ASP A 229 -14.24 -25.36 -4.42
CA ASP A 229 -14.94 -26.64 -4.32
C ASP A 229 -15.68 -26.76 -2.97
N VAL A 230 -15.08 -26.20 -1.91
CA VAL A 230 -15.66 -26.18 -0.56
C VAL A 230 -15.48 -24.81 0.07
N VAL A 231 -16.57 -24.25 0.60
CA VAL A 231 -16.59 -23.02 1.39
C VAL A 231 -16.95 -23.36 2.82
N LEU A 232 -16.02 -23.15 3.76
CA LEU A 232 -16.25 -23.32 5.19
C LEU A 232 -16.64 -21.97 5.80
N THR A 233 -17.71 -21.93 6.57
CA THR A 233 -18.11 -20.73 7.32
C THR A 233 -18.80 -21.08 8.64
N THR A 234 -19.17 -20.07 9.41
CA THR A 234 -19.87 -20.24 10.68
C THR A 234 -21.27 -19.64 10.67
N TYR A 235 -22.11 -20.12 11.58
CA TYR A 235 -23.45 -19.57 11.79
C TYR A 235 -23.41 -18.07 12.12
N ASP A 236 -22.43 -17.63 12.91
CA ASP A 236 -22.32 -16.23 13.30
C ASP A 236 -21.94 -15.33 12.12
N VAL A 237 -21.10 -15.83 11.21
CA VAL A 237 -20.76 -15.13 9.95
C VAL A 237 -22.00 -14.97 9.07
N LEU A 238 -22.74 -16.06 8.82
CA LEU A 238 -23.93 -16.00 7.97
C LEU A 238 -25.06 -15.16 8.59
N ARG A 239 -25.30 -15.31 9.89
CA ARG A 239 -26.28 -14.47 10.62
C ARG A 239 -25.93 -12.99 10.43
N ASN A 240 -24.66 -12.66 10.65
CA ASN A 240 -24.18 -11.31 10.46
C ASN A 240 -24.40 -10.82 9.03
N ASP A 241 -24.11 -11.59 7.99
CA ASP A 241 -24.23 -11.12 6.61
C ASP A 241 -25.69 -10.99 6.13
N LEU A 242 -26.58 -11.89 6.54
CA LEU A 242 -28.00 -11.85 6.16
C LEU A 242 -28.72 -10.58 6.64
N HIS A 243 -28.34 -10.04 7.80
CA HIS A 243 -28.92 -8.81 8.34
C HIS A 243 -28.57 -7.55 7.52
N HIS A 244 -27.71 -7.64 6.51
CA HIS A 244 -27.29 -6.52 5.67
C HIS A 244 -27.78 -6.62 4.22
N ASN A 245 -28.66 -7.58 3.89
CA ASN A 245 -29.32 -7.57 2.59
C ASN A 245 -30.30 -6.39 2.55
N PRO A 246 -30.08 -5.33 1.75
CA PRO A 246 -31.12 -4.35 1.51
C PRO A 246 -32.26 -5.11 0.85
N GLY A 247 -33.48 -5.02 1.41
CA GLY A 247 -34.63 -5.72 0.84
C GLY A 247 -34.83 -5.37 -0.65
N PRO A 248 -35.55 -6.21 -1.41
CA PRO A 248 -35.91 -5.89 -2.78
C PRO A 248 -36.90 -4.71 -2.76
N GLY A 249 -36.40 -3.47 -2.85
CA GLY A 249 -37.27 -2.30 -2.69
C GLY A 249 -36.71 -0.94 -3.06
N GLU A 250 -35.44 -0.80 -3.44
CA GLU A 250 -34.88 0.53 -3.76
C GLU A 250 -33.93 0.44 -4.95
N GLY A 251 -34.46 0.44 -6.18
CA GLY A 251 -33.59 0.61 -7.36
C GLY A 251 -34.09 0.14 -8.73
N SER A 252 -35.25 -0.50 -8.87
CA SER A 252 -35.82 -0.76 -10.19
C SER A 252 -37.16 -0.07 -10.33
N ALA A 253 -37.15 1.15 -10.87
CA ALA A 253 -38.32 1.76 -11.46
C ALA A 253 -38.74 0.89 -12.65
N ASP A 254 -39.71 0.03 -12.43
CA ASP A 254 -40.39 -0.70 -13.49
C ASP A 254 -41.31 0.29 -14.22
N ALA A 255 -41.12 0.40 -15.52
CA ALA A 255 -41.90 1.25 -16.41
C ALA A 255 -43.28 0.62 -16.63
N GLY A 256 -44.19 0.82 -15.68
CA GLY A 256 -45.60 0.45 -15.81
C GLY A 256 -46.41 1.56 -16.46
N ALA A 257 -46.66 1.42 -17.76
CA ALA A 257 -47.50 2.29 -18.57
C ALA A 257 -48.92 2.47 -17.97
N SER A 258 -49.34 3.73 -17.85
CA SER A 258 -50.71 4.14 -17.56
C SER A 258 -51.63 3.88 -18.74
N GLY A 259 -52.70 3.11 -18.50
CA GLY A 259 -53.85 2.95 -19.39
C GLY A 259 -55.13 3.00 -18.57
N THR A 260 -55.69 4.20 -18.43
CA THR A 260 -56.93 4.54 -17.74
C THR A 260 -58.15 3.98 -18.47
N GLY A 261 -59.08 3.40 -17.71
CA GLY A 261 -60.51 3.34 -18.06
C GLY A 261 -61.23 4.59 -17.56
#